data_AF-A0A5K0XZX0-F1
#
_entry.id   AF-A0A5K0XZX0-F1
#
_cell.length_a   1.000
_cell.length_b   1.000
_cell.length_c   1.000
_cell.angle_alpha   90.00
_cell.angle_beta   90.00
_cell.angle_gamma   90.00
#
_symmetry.space_group_name_H-M   'P 1'
#
loop_
_entity.id
_entity.type
_entity.pdbx_description
1 polymer ?
#
loop_
_entity_poly.entity_id
_entity_poly.type
_entity_poly.pdbx_seq_one_letter_code
_entity_poly.pdbx_strand_id
1 'polypeptide(L)'
;VVFAWMDGTNSIRSCKSCEDLQIEGVMDKYEYPKTGKRKQPDDPDAGSPCPIDEILHWHNAINSELKVIAEEARKIQLSGDFSDLSSFNEKMHFIAEVCIFH
;
A
#
# COMPACT_ATOMS: atom_id res chain seq x y z
N VAL A 1 22.76 4.31 -12.65
CA VAL A 1 21.62 3.38 -12.47
C VAL A 1 20.42 4.24 -12.09
N VAL A 2 19.47 4.43 -13.00
CA VAL A 2 18.31 5.31 -12.80
C VAL A 2 17.11 4.43 -12.44
N PHE A 3 16.50 4.69 -11.30
CA PHE A 3 15.41 3.91 -10.72
C PHE A 3 14.10 4.14 -11.50
N ALA A 4 13.82 3.30 -12.50
CA ALA A 4 12.65 3.41 -13.39
C ALA A 4 11.30 2.96 -12.76
N TRP A 5 11.24 2.71 -11.45
CA TRP A 5 10.02 2.26 -10.76
C TRP A 5 9.11 3.41 -10.28
N MET A 6 9.52 4.66 -10.47
CA MET A 6 8.85 5.85 -9.91
C MET A 6 7.74 6.44 -10.81
N ASP A 7 7.42 5.81 -11.95
CA ASP A 7 6.36 6.29 -12.85
C ASP A 7 4.98 5.75 -12.42
N GLY A 8 4.50 6.28 -11.28
CA GLY A 8 3.23 5.90 -10.67
C GLY A 8 2.04 6.59 -11.32
N THR A 9 1.29 5.85 -12.16
CA THR A 9 -0.10 6.23 -12.47
C THR A 9 -1.02 5.74 -11.36
N ASN A 10 -1.26 6.60 -10.38
CA ASN A 10 -2.23 6.36 -9.29
C ASN A 10 -3.66 6.52 -9.81
N SER A 11 -4.33 5.42 -10.18
CA SER A 11 -5.79 5.37 -10.20
C SER A 11 -6.28 4.86 -8.85
N ILE A 12 -6.48 5.79 -7.91
CA ILE A 12 -7.17 5.51 -6.65
C ILE A 12 -8.63 5.23 -7.00
N ARG A 13 -9.04 3.97 -6.98
CA ARG A 13 -10.46 3.62 -6.92
C ARG A 13 -10.90 3.68 -5.46
N SER A 14 -11.89 4.53 -5.20
CA SER A 14 -12.54 4.72 -3.91
C SER A 14 -13.04 3.39 -3.35
N CYS A 15 -12.57 3.03 -2.16
CA CYS A 15 -13.28 2.11 -1.30
C CYS A 15 -14.56 2.83 -0.84
N LYS A 16 -15.70 2.43 -1.40
CA LYS A 16 -16.99 2.67 -0.78
C LYS A 16 -17.24 1.42 0.05
N SER A 17 -17.58 1.63 1.33
CA SER A 17 -18.12 0.64 2.26
C SER A 17 -18.73 -0.56 1.54
N CYS A 18 -18.32 -1.77 1.94
CA CYS A 18 -18.79 -3.06 1.44
C CYS A 18 -20.31 -3.20 1.52
N GLU A 19 -21.03 -2.59 0.58
CA GLU A 19 -22.39 -2.93 0.21
C GLU A 19 -22.50 -2.82 -1.33
N ASP A 20 -22.90 -3.94 -1.92
CA ASP A 20 -23.30 -4.13 -3.32
C ASP A 20 -22.23 -4.02 -4.42
N LEU A 21 -21.57 -5.15 -4.69
CA LEU A 21 -20.95 -5.46 -5.97
C LEU A 21 -22.02 -5.57 -7.07
N GLN A 22 -22.27 -4.47 -7.79
CA GLN A 22 -22.76 -4.52 -9.17
C GLN A 22 -21.66 -3.95 -10.09
N ILE A 23 -20.91 -4.85 -10.71
CA ILE A 23 -20.07 -4.50 -11.86
C ILE A 23 -20.67 -5.22 -13.08
N GLU A 24 -21.44 -4.48 -13.88
CA GLU A 24 -21.65 -4.81 -15.29
C GLU A 24 -20.37 -4.43 -16.06
N GLY A 25 -19.81 -5.37 -16.82
CA GLY A 25 -18.73 -5.05 -17.77
C GLY A 25 -17.78 -6.18 -18.13
N VAL A 26 -18.27 -7.13 -18.94
CA VAL A 26 -17.52 -7.95 -19.94
C VAL A 26 -16.52 -9.00 -19.42
N MET A 27 -17.09 -10.19 -19.17
CA MET A 27 -16.71 -11.52 -19.68
C MET A 27 -15.22 -11.89 -19.84
N ASP A 28 -14.69 -12.60 -18.85
CA ASP A 28 -13.93 -13.84 -19.09
C ASP A 28 -14.39 -14.92 -18.11
N LYS A 29 -14.66 -16.11 -18.66
CA LYS A 29 -15.35 -17.23 -18.01
C LYS A 29 -14.53 -17.81 -16.85
N TYR A 30 -14.81 -17.36 -15.63
CA TYR A 30 -14.55 -18.15 -14.43
C TYR A 30 -15.88 -18.55 -13.81
N GLU A 31 -16.16 -19.85 -13.83
CA GLU A 31 -17.37 -20.43 -13.25
C GLU A 31 -17.18 -20.55 -11.74
N TYR A 32 -17.72 -19.59 -10.99
CA TYR A 32 -17.81 -19.69 -9.54
C TYR A 32 -18.96 -20.67 -9.19
N PRO A 33 -18.74 -21.66 -8.32
CA PRO A 33 -19.83 -22.53 -7.88
C PRO A 33 -20.83 -21.70 -7.07
N LYS A 34 -22.08 -21.66 -7.54
CA LYS A 34 -23.21 -21.05 -6.81
C LYS A 34 -23.43 -21.80 -5.50
N THR A 35 -22.86 -21.29 -4.40
CA THR A 35 -23.18 -21.77 -3.06
C THR A 35 -24.37 -20.97 -2.53
N GLY A 36 -25.42 -21.72 -2.16
CA GLY A 36 -26.68 -21.18 -1.66
C GLY A 36 -26.50 -20.31 -0.42
N LYS A 37 -27.46 -19.40 -0.24
CA LYS A 37 -27.55 -18.47 0.90
C LYS A 37 -27.42 -19.22 2.23
N ARG A 38 -26.23 -19.26 2.80
CA ARG A 38 -26.05 -19.56 4.22
C ARG A 38 -26.30 -18.28 4.97
N LYS A 39 -27.21 -18.34 5.95
CA LYS A 39 -27.39 -17.30 6.95
C LYS A 39 -26.04 -17.13 7.64
N GLN A 40 -25.45 -15.94 7.51
CA GLN A 40 -24.27 -15.54 8.27
C GLN A 40 -24.65 -15.62 9.76
N PRO A 41 -23.89 -16.36 10.59
CA PRO A 41 -23.98 -16.13 12.03
C PRO A 41 -23.43 -14.73 12.29
N ASP A 42 -24.12 -13.95 13.11
CA ASP A 42 -23.60 -12.69 13.63
C ASP A 42 -22.32 -12.99 14.43
N ASP A 43 -21.18 -12.89 13.75
CA ASP A 43 -19.85 -13.09 14.34
C ASP A 43 -19.52 -11.87 15.23
N PRO A 44 -18.98 -12.06 16.45
CA PRO A 44 -18.79 -11.00 17.44
C PRO A 44 -17.54 -10.16 17.18
N ASP A 45 -17.29 -9.77 15.92
CA ASP A 45 -16.13 -8.97 15.55
C ASP A 45 -16.46 -7.91 14.48
N ALA A 46 -17.53 -7.16 14.72
CA ALA A 46 -17.86 -5.97 13.92
C ALA A 46 -16.88 -4.78 14.17
N GLY A 47 -15.77 -5.02 14.88
CA GLY A 47 -14.78 -4.01 15.25
C GLY A 47 -13.38 -4.25 14.67
N SER A 48 -13.12 -5.41 14.06
CA SER A 48 -11.83 -5.67 13.42
C SER A 48 -11.73 -4.95 12.07
N PRO A 49 -10.63 -4.21 11.80
CA PRO A 49 -10.41 -3.59 10.51
C PRO A 49 -10.50 -4.62 9.39
N CYS A 50 -11.12 -4.27 8.27
CA CYS A 50 -11.06 -5.13 7.09
C CYS A 50 -9.57 -5.32 6.72
N PRO A 51 -9.09 -6.55 6.44
CA PRO A 51 -7.67 -6.78 6.14
C PRO A 51 -7.12 -5.92 5.00
N ILE A 52 -7.99 -5.51 4.07
CA ILE A 52 -7.65 -4.58 2.99
C ILE A 52 -7.30 -3.19 3.54
N ASP A 53 -8.01 -2.70 4.55
CA ASP A 53 -7.76 -1.40 5.17
C ASP A 53 -6.42 -1.40 5.91
N GLU A 54 -6.04 -2.52 6.53
CA GLU A 54 -4.73 -2.67 7.17
C GLU A 54 -3.60 -2.63 6.15
N ILE A 55 -3.71 -3.36 5.04
CA ILE A 55 -2.73 -3.31 3.94
C ILE A 55 -2.61 -1.87 3.41
N LEU A 56 -3.74 -1.21 3.14
CA LEU A 56 -3.75 0.17 2.67
C LEU A 56 -3.11 1.13 3.68
N HIS A 57 -3.34 0.93 4.96
CA HIS A 57 -2.74 1.73 6.03
C HIS A 57 -1.21 1.64 5.98
N TRP A 58 -0.65 0.43 5.95
CA TRP A 58 0.79 0.21 5.89
C TRP A 58 1.42 0.76 4.60
N HIS A 59 0.79 0.52 3.44
CA HIS A 59 1.28 1.05 2.16
C HIS A 59 1.30 2.59 2.13
N ASN A 60 0.28 3.23 2.71
CA ASN A 60 0.24 4.69 2.79
C ASN A 60 1.34 5.23 3.72
N ALA A 61 1.60 4.56 4.85
CA ALA A 61 2.68 4.92 5.77
C ALA A 61 4.06 4.79 5.10
N ILE A 62 4.32 3.66 4.44
CA ILE A 62 5.57 3.41 3.70
C ILE A 62 5.75 4.46 2.59
N ASN A 63 4.70 4.75 1.82
CA ASN A 63 4.75 5.76 0.76
C ASN A 63 5.03 7.18 1.31
N SER A 64 4.49 7.51 2.48
CA SER A 64 4.79 8.79 3.14
C SER A 64 6.26 8.88 3.52
N GLU A 65 6.82 7.83 4.14
CA GLU A 65 8.21 7.83 4.57
C GLU A 65 9.18 7.86 3.38
N LEU A 66 8.87 7.14 2.30
CA LEU A 66 9.65 7.17 1.06
C LEU A 66 9.70 8.57 0.44
N LYS A 67 8.63 9.38 0.56
CA LYS A 67 8.64 10.77 0.09
C LYS A 67 9.57 11.65 0.93
N VAL A 68 9.63 11.43 2.24
CA VAL A 68 10.55 12.14 3.15
C VAL A 68 12.00 11.79 2.78
N ILE A 69 12.29 10.50 2.65
CA ILE A 69 13.60 10.01 2.20
C ILE A 69 14.00 10.61 0.86
N ALA A 70 13.08 10.67 -0.11
CA ALA A 70 13.35 11.26 -1.42
C ALA A 70 13.70 12.75 -1.33
N GLU A 71 13.06 13.50 -0.41
CA GLU A 71 13.39 14.90 -0.16
C GLU A 71 14.75 15.05 0.54
N GLU A 72 15.08 14.19 1.50
CA GLU A 72 16.40 14.18 2.13
C GLU A 72 17.51 13.87 1.12
N ALA A 73 17.29 12.88 0.25
CA ALA A 73 18.21 12.55 -0.84
C ALA A 73 18.43 13.74 -1.78
N ARG A 74 17.37 14.49 -2.12
CA ARG A 74 17.49 15.73 -2.92
C ARG A 74 18.33 16.78 -2.20
N LYS A 75 18.13 16.98 -0.90
CA LYS A 75 18.90 17.97 -0.12
C LYS A 75 20.39 17.61 -0.08
N ILE A 76 20.72 16.34 0.16
CA ILE A 76 22.10 15.83 0.14
C ILE A 76 22.73 16.03 -1.24
N GLN A 77 21.98 15.72 -2.31
CA GLN A 77 22.46 15.91 -3.68
C GLN A 77 22.74 17.39 -3.99
N LEU A 78 21.87 18.29 -3.53
CA LEU A 78 22.01 19.74 -3.75
C LEU A 78 23.14 20.36 -2.91
N SER A 79 23.33 19.91 -1.67
CA SER A 79 24.42 20.38 -0.81
C SER A 79 25.78 19.86 -1.29
N GLY A 80 25.81 18.67 -1.90
CA GLY A 80 27.04 17.98 -2.29
C GLY A 80 27.85 17.49 -1.09
N ASP A 81 27.30 17.57 0.13
CA ASP A 81 27.94 17.09 1.35
C ASP A 81 27.48 15.67 1.66
N PHE A 82 28.43 14.74 1.56
CA PHE A 82 28.23 13.31 1.82
C PHE A 82 29.03 12.85 3.05
N SER A 83 29.50 13.80 3.86
CA SER A 83 30.38 13.50 4.99
C SER A 83 29.67 12.72 6.09
N ASP A 84 28.37 12.99 6.30
CA ASP A 84 27.52 12.24 7.22
C ASP A 84 26.22 11.80 6.55
N LEU A 85 26.11 10.50 6.30
CA LEU A 85 24.91 9.84 5.75
C LEU A 85 24.31 8.83 6.73
N SER A 86 24.80 8.78 7.98
CA SER A 86 24.39 7.78 8.97
C SER A 86 22.88 7.79 9.18
N SER A 87 22.32 8.96 9.50
CA SER A 87 20.90 9.16 9.72
C SER A 87 20.03 8.84 8.49
N PHE A 88 20.50 9.18 7.29
CA PHE A 88 19.79 8.85 6.05
C PHE A 88 19.79 7.34 5.81
N ASN A 89 20.94 6.68 6.03
CA ASN A 89 21.09 5.26 5.81
C ASN A 89 20.30 4.42 6.83
N GLU A 90 20.23 4.85 8.08
CA GLU A 90 19.41 4.22 9.12
C GLU A 90 17.91 4.22 8.74
N LYS A 91 17.38 5.36 8.28
CA LYS A 91 15.99 5.44 7.78
C LYS A 91 15.75 4.54 6.57
N MET A 92 16.69 4.53 5.63
CA MET A 92 16.63 3.66 4.46
C MET A 92 16.62 2.17 4.84
N HIS A 93 17.49 1.77 5.76
CA HIS A 93 17.54 0.39 6.25
C HIS A 93 16.25 0.01 6.96
N PHE A 94 15.73 0.86 7.83
CA PHE A 94 14.47 0.60 8.53
C PHE A 94 13.32 0.33 7.55
N ILE A 95 13.19 1.15 6.50
CA ILE A 95 12.16 0.92 5.47
C ILE A 95 12.39 -0.39 4.72
N ALA A 96 13.63 -0.73 4.39
CA ALA A 96 13.94 -2.00 3.75
C ALA A 96 13.54 -3.20 4.64
N GLU A 97 13.73 -3.12 5.96
CA GLU A 97 13.30 -4.16 6.89
C GLU A 97 11.78 -4.27 6.99
N VAL A 98 11.06 -3.14 7.05
CA VAL A 98 9.59 -3.14 7.11
C VAL A 98 8.97 -3.77 5.86
N CYS A 99 9.54 -3.48 4.68
CA CYS A 99 9.08 -4.01 3.38
C CYS A 99 9.33 -5.53 3.21
N ILE A 100 10.10 -6.18 4.09
CA ILE A 100 10.22 -7.65 4.06
C ILE A 100 8.94 -8.31 4.58
N PHE A 101 8.21 -7.62 5.47
CA PHE A 101 7.04 -8.15 6.16
C PHE A 101 5.71 -7.71 5.55
N HIS A 102 5.71 -6.71 4.66
CA HIS A 102 4.52 -6.11 4.04
C HIS A 102 4.68 -6.06 2.53
#